data_AF-K8F5V4-F1
#
_entry.id   AF-K8F5V4-F1
#
_cell.length_a   1.000
_cell.length_b   1.000
_cell.length_c   1.000
_cell.angle_alpha   90.00
_cell.angle_beta   90.00
_cell.angle_gamma   90.00
#
_symmetry.space_group_name_H-M   'P 1'
#
loop_
_entity.id
_entity.type
_entity.pdbx_description
1 polymer ?
#
loop_
_entity_poly.entity_id
_entity_poly.type
_entity_poly.pdbx_seq_one_letter_code
_entity_poly.pdbx_strand_id
1 'polypeptide(L)'
;MFFRILPSLFYSYVSSLSQQQQLSQQQQQQQQQKSNNNFPLPPQLCIALVFLLIDALKFVFHEKTGEIWSLQRRIKTLNNTIGREADEKRKEELRKKEKELLTKRTPLMRKLMSFGHYLSWLKFLISSAFIKNFFGVPLFEVPRVLVWPLGRFLAFPHGNTFEFGQIAVIPWVCLSSVCSVQLTNVLLGPFILMCCSSSLVVFGRRRRRDLTL
;
A
#
# COMPACT_ATOMS: atom_id res chain seq x y z
N MET A 1 40.23 -42.88 19.82
CA MET A 1 40.55 -41.44 19.69
C MET A 1 39.48 -40.60 18.97
N PHE A 2 38.55 -41.19 18.19
CA PHE A 2 37.55 -40.42 17.42
C PHE A 2 36.38 -39.80 18.21
N PHE A 3 36.08 -40.28 19.43
CA PHE A 3 34.92 -39.82 20.21
C PHE A 3 35.15 -38.54 21.05
N ARG A 4 36.38 -38.01 21.10
CA ARG A 4 36.69 -36.78 21.87
C ARG A 4 36.69 -35.49 21.04
N ILE A 5 36.59 -35.58 19.72
CA ILE A 5 36.73 -34.43 18.78
C ILE A 5 35.36 -33.82 18.42
N LEU A 6 34.29 -34.61 18.53
CA LEU A 6 32.92 -34.17 18.23
C LEU A 6 32.43 -32.99 19.10
N PRO A 7 32.66 -32.97 20.43
CA PRO A 7 32.19 -31.86 21.27
C PRO A 7 32.92 -30.54 20.95
N SER A 8 34.23 -30.60 20.68
CA SER A 8 35.04 -29.41 20.35
C SER A 8 34.68 -28.80 19.01
N LEU A 9 34.34 -29.62 18.01
CA LEU A 9 33.86 -29.14 16.71
C LEU A 9 32.48 -28.50 16.82
N PHE A 10 31.59 -29.07 17.65
CA PHE A 10 30.26 -28.50 17.88
C PHE A 10 30.35 -27.15 18.61
N TYR A 11 31.22 -27.05 19.63
CA TYR A 11 31.44 -25.80 20.35
C TYR A 11 32.07 -24.73 19.46
N SER A 12 33.05 -25.10 18.62
CA SER A 12 33.67 -24.18 17.66
C SER A 12 32.66 -23.68 16.61
N TYR A 13 31.73 -24.54 16.17
CA TYR A 13 30.66 -24.17 15.24
C TYR A 13 29.61 -23.26 15.88
N VAL A 14 29.22 -23.51 17.13
CA VAL A 14 28.29 -22.64 17.86
C VAL A 14 28.93 -21.29 18.17
N SER A 15 30.21 -21.28 18.55
CA SER A 15 30.97 -20.05 18.77
C SER A 15 31.13 -19.25 17.47
N SER A 16 31.44 -19.88 16.33
CA SER A 16 31.53 -19.18 15.06
C SER A 16 30.18 -18.61 14.59
N LEU A 17 29.08 -19.35 14.80
CA LEU A 17 27.72 -18.84 14.54
C LEU A 17 27.41 -17.60 15.41
N SER A 18 27.76 -17.66 16.69
CA SER A 18 27.55 -16.54 17.62
C SER A 18 28.40 -15.32 17.28
N GLN A 19 29.63 -15.55 16.83
CA GLN A 19 30.58 -14.49 16.45
C GLN A 19 30.18 -13.83 15.14
N GLN A 20 29.67 -14.60 14.17
CA GLN A 20 29.10 -14.07 12.94
C GLN A 20 27.86 -13.22 13.21
N GLN A 21 26.99 -13.66 14.13
CA GLN A 21 25.80 -12.91 14.54
C GLN A 21 26.13 -11.60 15.25
N GLN A 22 27.20 -11.55 16.07
CA GLN A 22 27.67 -10.32 16.70
C GLN A 22 28.28 -9.33 15.70
N LEU A 23 29.01 -9.81 14.69
CA LEU A 23 29.57 -8.99 13.61
C LEU A 23 28.47 -8.35 12.76
N SER A 24 27.40 -9.09 12.45
CA SER A 24 26.21 -8.55 11.76
C SER A 24 25.53 -7.45 12.59
N GLN A 25 25.37 -7.65 13.90
CA GLN A 25 24.79 -6.65 14.80
C GLN A 25 25.66 -5.39 14.93
N GLN A 26 26.99 -5.52 14.98
CA GLN A 26 27.90 -4.38 15.04
C GLN A 26 27.92 -3.57 13.72
N GLN A 27 27.89 -4.24 12.56
CA GLN A 27 27.76 -3.54 11.27
C GLN A 27 26.41 -2.82 11.14
N GLN A 28 25.34 -3.40 11.68
CA GLN A 28 24.04 -2.75 11.79
C GLN A 28 24.11 -1.46 12.60
N GLN A 29 24.71 -1.48 13.79
CA GLN A 29 24.79 -0.27 14.63
C GLN A 29 25.59 0.85 13.96
N GLN A 30 26.69 0.54 13.27
CA GLN A 30 27.50 1.54 12.57
C GLN A 30 26.79 2.14 11.34
N GLN A 31 26.09 1.33 10.53
CA GLN A 31 25.35 1.85 9.37
C GLN A 31 24.07 2.57 9.78
N GLN A 32 23.39 2.09 10.83
CA GLN A 32 22.19 2.73 11.36
C GLN A 32 22.52 4.06 12.05
N GLN A 33 23.65 4.18 12.77
CA GLN A 33 24.15 5.46 13.29
C GLN A 33 24.49 6.46 12.17
N LYS A 34 25.08 6.01 11.06
CA LYS A 34 25.39 6.89 9.92
C LYS A 34 24.13 7.42 9.22
N SER A 35 23.03 6.67 9.28
CA SER A 35 21.72 7.09 8.76
C SER A 35 20.86 7.88 9.78
N ASN A 36 21.10 7.73 11.09
CA ASN A 36 20.27 8.31 12.15
C ASN A 36 20.40 9.82 12.27
N ASN A 37 21.39 10.44 11.62
CA ASN A 37 21.64 11.88 11.76
C ASN A 37 20.64 12.76 10.99
N ASN A 38 19.73 12.20 10.18
CA ASN A 38 18.82 12.99 9.33
C ASN A 38 17.32 12.64 9.45
N PHE A 39 16.92 11.55 10.10
CA PHE A 39 15.50 11.16 10.19
C PHE A 39 15.11 10.66 11.58
N PRO A 40 14.05 11.22 12.22
CA PRO A 40 13.64 10.85 13.58
C PRO A 40 12.89 9.50 13.67
N LEU A 41 12.58 8.87 12.53
CA LEU A 41 11.84 7.60 12.46
C LEU A 41 12.64 6.55 11.69
N PRO A 42 12.55 5.27 12.08
CA PRO A 42 13.21 4.20 11.36
C PRO A 42 12.59 4.07 9.95
N PRO A 43 13.41 3.80 8.92
CA PRO A 43 13.04 3.96 7.51
C PRO A 43 11.84 3.09 7.10
N GLN A 44 11.68 1.94 7.73
CA GLN A 44 10.62 0.98 7.42
C GLN A 44 9.24 1.52 7.84
N LEU A 45 9.17 2.15 9.02
CA LEU A 45 7.96 2.81 9.50
C LEU A 45 7.62 4.04 8.66
N CYS A 46 8.64 4.82 8.28
CA CYS A 46 8.48 5.99 7.42
C CYS A 46 7.82 5.60 6.08
N ILE A 47 8.34 4.56 5.41
CA ILE A 47 7.77 4.06 4.14
C ILE A 47 6.31 3.64 4.32
N ALA A 48 6.01 2.85 5.37
CA ALA A 48 4.66 2.34 5.61
C ALA A 48 3.65 3.47 5.91
N LEU A 49 4.04 4.45 6.74
CA LEU A 49 3.20 5.59 7.09
C LEU A 49 2.90 6.49 5.89
N VAL A 50 3.91 6.80 5.06
CA VAL A 50 3.72 7.61 3.87
C VAL A 50 2.75 6.96 2.90
N PHE A 51 2.84 5.63 2.70
CA PHE A 51 1.93 4.92 1.81
C PHE A 51 0.51 4.85 2.36
N LEU A 52 0.37 4.64 3.68
CA LEU A 52 -0.92 4.67 4.35
C LEU A 52 -1.59 6.05 4.22
N LEU A 53 -0.85 7.15 4.39
CA LEU A 53 -1.35 8.50 4.22
C LEU A 53 -1.81 8.79 2.79
N ILE A 54 -1.04 8.37 1.78
CA ILE A 54 -1.40 8.55 0.37
C ILE A 54 -2.68 7.77 0.04
N ASP A 55 -2.78 6.51 0.50
CA ASP A 55 -3.96 5.69 0.24
C ASP A 55 -5.19 6.19 1.02
N ALA A 56 -5.02 6.69 2.25
CA ALA A 56 -6.08 7.35 3.01
C ALA A 56 -6.62 8.59 2.29
N LEU A 57 -5.73 9.45 1.78
CA LEU A 57 -6.12 10.60 0.97
C LEU A 57 -6.87 10.16 -0.30
N LYS A 58 -6.35 9.15 -0.99
CA LYS A 58 -6.99 8.59 -2.18
C LYS A 58 -8.37 8.03 -1.88
N PHE A 59 -8.54 7.37 -0.73
CA PHE A 59 -9.83 6.86 -0.26
C PHE A 59 -10.83 8.01 -0.03
N VAL A 60 -10.43 9.06 0.67
CA VAL A 60 -11.28 10.26 0.89
C VAL A 60 -11.73 10.87 -0.44
N PHE A 61 -10.82 11.02 -1.40
CA PHE A 61 -11.17 11.56 -2.71
C PHE A 61 -12.08 10.63 -3.52
N HIS A 62 -11.84 9.31 -3.45
CA HIS A 62 -12.67 8.32 -4.12
C HIS A 62 -14.10 8.32 -3.55
N GLU A 63 -14.25 8.41 -2.23
CA GLU A 63 -15.57 8.50 -1.59
C GLU A 63 -16.34 9.74 -2.05
N LYS A 64 -15.68 10.91 -2.08
CA LYS A 64 -16.32 12.16 -2.53
C LYS A 64 -16.66 12.15 -4.03
N THR A 65 -15.89 11.48 -4.86
CA THR A 65 -16.07 11.46 -6.33
C THR A 65 -16.85 10.24 -6.85
N GLY A 66 -17.07 9.23 -6.01
CA GLY A 66 -17.63 7.93 -6.39
C GLY A 66 -19.04 8.01 -6.96
N GLU A 67 -19.90 8.85 -6.40
CA GLU A 67 -21.27 9.04 -6.91
C GLU A 67 -21.27 9.53 -8.36
N ILE A 68 -20.43 10.52 -8.67
CA ILE A 68 -20.34 11.11 -10.02
C ILE A 68 -19.68 10.14 -11.00
N TRP A 69 -18.65 9.41 -10.57
CA TRP A 69 -18.05 8.38 -11.42
C TRP A 69 -19.04 7.25 -11.75
N SER A 70 -19.83 6.80 -10.75
CA SER A 70 -20.86 5.79 -10.97
C SER A 70 -21.93 6.27 -11.96
N LEU A 71 -22.30 7.55 -11.89
CA LEU A 71 -23.24 8.20 -12.80
C LEU A 71 -22.67 8.28 -14.23
N GLN A 72 -21.40 8.68 -14.37
CA GLN A 72 -20.69 8.69 -15.67
C GLN A 72 -20.63 7.29 -16.29
N ARG A 73 -20.31 6.27 -15.49
CA ARG A 73 -20.22 4.89 -15.98
C ARG A 73 -21.58 4.39 -16.43
N ARG A 74 -22.65 4.66 -15.67
CA ARG A 74 -24.03 4.32 -16.06
C ARG A 74 -24.45 5.01 -17.34
N ILE A 75 -24.13 6.30 -17.52
CA ILE A 75 -24.41 7.02 -18.78
C ILE A 75 -23.63 6.39 -19.93
N LYS A 76 -22.35 6.07 -19.76
CA LYS A 76 -21.55 5.43 -20.81
C LYS A 76 -22.09 4.05 -21.20
N THR A 77 -22.47 3.22 -20.23
CA THR A 77 -23.08 1.92 -20.47
C THR A 77 -24.43 2.06 -21.18
N LEU A 78 -25.27 3.01 -20.72
CA LEU A 78 -26.56 3.28 -21.35
C LEU A 78 -26.39 3.78 -22.79
N ASN A 79 -25.43 4.66 -23.04
CA ASN A 79 -25.10 5.15 -24.38
C ASN A 79 -24.60 4.04 -25.31
N ASN A 80 -23.75 3.15 -24.81
CA ASN A 80 -23.23 2.02 -25.58
C ASN A 80 -24.29 0.94 -25.88
N THR A 81 -25.37 0.87 -25.09
CA THR A 81 -26.47 -0.09 -25.27
C THR A 81 -27.65 0.48 -26.06
N ILE A 82 -27.69 1.81 -26.21
CA ILE A 82 -28.62 2.51 -27.08
C ILE A 82 -28.08 2.41 -28.52
N GLY A 83 -28.64 1.49 -29.30
CA GLY A 83 -28.42 1.40 -30.74
C GLY A 83 -29.06 2.57 -31.50
N ARG A 84 -28.81 2.64 -32.82
CA ARG A 84 -29.27 3.73 -33.70
C ARG A 84 -30.80 3.89 -33.73
N GLU A 85 -31.54 2.82 -33.41
CA GLU A 85 -33.02 2.76 -33.35
C GLU A 85 -33.56 2.65 -31.91
N ALA A 86 -32.91 3.30 -30.95
CA ALA A 86 -33.41 3.27 -29.57
C ALA A 86 -34.74 4.04 -29.42
N ASP A 87 -35.68 3.42 -28.70
CA ASP A 87 -36.94 4.04 -28.25
C ASP A 87 -36.70 5.46 -27.69
N GLU A 88 -37.55 6.41 -28.08
CA GLU A 88 -37.49 7.79 -27.58
C GLU A 88 -37.49 7.86 -26.04
N LYS A 89 -38.17 6.90 -25.37
CA LYS A 89 -38.13 6.76 -23.91
C LYS A 89 -36.72 6.54 -23.35
N ARG A 90 -35.88 5.73 -24.01
CA ARG A 90 -34.48 5.50 -23.56
C ARG A 90 -33.59 6.71 -23.82
N LYS A 91 -33.82 7.45 -24.91
CA LYS A 91 -33.12 8.71 -25.18
C LYS A 91 -33.50 9.78 -24.16
N GLU A 92 -34.78 9.86 -23.78
CA GLU A 92 -35.29 10.74 -22.73
C GLU A 92 -34.61 10.45 -21.37
N GLU A 93 -34.48 9.17 -21.00
CA GLU A 93 -33.78 8.74 -19.79
C GLU A 93 -32.29 9.09 -19.80
N LEU A 94 -31.63 8.93 -20.95
CA LEU A 94 -30.23 9.31 -21.10
C LEU A 94 -30.05 10.83 -20.93
N ARG A 95 -30.90 11.65 -21.58
CA ARG A 95 -30.90 13.11 -21.42
C ARG A 95 -31.14 13.55 -19.99
N LYS A 96 -32.04 12.87 -19.25
CA LYS A 96 -32.29 13.15 -17.82
C LYS A 96 -31.05 12.88 -16.97
N LYS A 97 -30.36 11.75 -17.19
CA LYS A 97 -29.13 11.40 -16.47
C LYS A 97 -27.95 12.32 -16.82
N GLU A 98 -27.85 12.74 -18.08
CA GLU A 98 -26.85 13.74 -18.50
C GLU A 98 -27.08 15.10 -17.85
N LYS A 99 -28.34 15.56 -17.76
CA LYS A 99 -28.70 16.78 -17.02
C LYS A 99 -28.35 16.66 -15.54
N GLU A 100 -28.71 15.54 -14.90
CA GLU A 100 -28.33 15.27 -13.50
C GLU A 100 -26.82 15.31 -13.31
N LEU A 101 -26.07 14.76 -14.27
CA LEU A 101 -24.61 14.81 -14.26
C LEU A 101 -24.09 16.24 -14.37
N LEU A 102 -24.62 17.05 -15.29
CA LEU A 102 -24.20 18.44 -15.45
C LEU A 102 -24.48 19.27 -14.19
N THR A 103 -25.62 19.04 -13.53
CA THR A 103 -25.97 19.71 -12.27
C THR A 103 -25.05 19.29 -11.12
N LYS A 104 -24.68 18.00 -11.02
CA LYS A 104 -23.80 17.48 -9.95
C LYS A 104 -22.31 17.72 -10.22
N ARG A 105 -21.92 17.91 -11.48
CA ARG A 105 -20.51 18.05 -11.90
C ARG A 105 -20.02 19.47 -11.66
N THR A 106 -19.54 19.72 -10.45
CA THR A 106 -18.77 20.94 -10.15
C THR A 106 -17.37 20.87 -10.75
N PRO A 107 -16.74 22.01 -11.13
CA PRO A 107 -15.37 22.05 -11.65
C PRO A 107 -14.36 21.49 -10.65
N LEU A 108 -14.63 21.61 -9.35
CA LEU A 108 -13.84 20.99 -8.28
C LEU A 108 -13.85 19.47 -8.37
N MET A 109 -14.99 18.85 -8.67
CA MET A 109 -15.07 17.38 -8.76
C MET A 109 -14.26 16.82 -9.94
N ARG A 110 -14.17 17.57 -11.05
CA ARG A 110 -13.32 17.20 -12.19
C ARG A 110 -11.84 17.21 -11.80
N LYS A 111 -11.41 18.19 -11.00
CA LYS A 111 -10.03 18.25 -10.47
C LYS A 111 -9.76 17.14 -9.45
N LEU A 112 -10.73 16.83 -8.58
CA LEU A 112 -10.62 15.74 -7.60
C LEU A 112 -10.45 14.37 -8.27
N MET A 113 -11.16 14.15 -9.38
CA MET A 113 -11.06 12.91 -10.14
C MET A 113 -9.69 12.71 -10.79
N SER A 114 -9.09 13.78 -11.35
CA SER A 114 -7.72 13.70 -11.87
C SER A 114 -6.68 13.57 -10.75
N PHE A 115 -6.95 14.16 -9.57
CA PHE A 115 -6.08 14.08 -8.40
C PHE A 115 -5.78 12.65 -7.96
N GLY A 116 -6.75 11.73 -8.07
CA GLY A 116 -6.53 10.31 -7.78
C GLY A 116 -5.44 9.65 -8.66
N HIS A 117 -5.33 10.07 -9.92
CA HIS A 117 -4.26 9.63 -10.81
C HIS A 117 -2.91 10.25 -10.41
N TYR A 118 -2.89 11.54 -10.09
CA TYR A 118 -1.67 12.22 -9.62
C TYR A 118 -1.14 11.62 -8.32
N LEU A 119 -2.00 11.24 -7.37
CA LEU A 119 -1.59 10.55 -6.14
C LEU A 119 -0.96 9.18 -6.40
N SER A 120 -1.43 8.47 -7.44
CA SER A 120 -0.84 7.19 -7.82
C SER A 120 0.56 7.38 -8.42
N TRP A 121 0.75 8.42 -9.23
CA TRP A 121 2.07 8.84 -9.72
C TRP A 121 2.99 9.31 -8.59
N LEU A 122 2.46 10.07 -7.64
CA LEU A 122 3.22 10.53 -6.47
C LEU A 122 3.71 9.33 -5.63
N LYS A 123 2.84 8.34 -5.39
CA LYS A 123 3.22 7.09 -4.71
C LYS A 123 4.37 6.39 -5.44
N PHE A 124 4.34 6.35 -6.77
CA PHE A 124 5.41 5.79 -7.58
C PHE A 124 6.73 6.57 -7.47
N LEU A 125 6.68 7.91 -7.55
CA LEU A 125 7.87 8.76 -7.41
C LEU A 125 8.52 8.61 -6.03
N ILE A 126 7.69 8.60 -4.98
CA ILE A 126 8.16 8.39 -3.60
C ILE A 126 8.76 6.99 -3.43
N SER A 127 8.12 5.96 -4.01
CA SER A 127 8.66 4.59 -4.01
C SER A 127 10.04 4.54 -4.66
N SER A 128 10.21 5.19 -5.82
CA SER A 128 11.49 5.27 -6.53
C SER A 128 12.57 5.98 -5.70
N ALA A 129 12.21 7.10 -5.04
CA ALA A 129 13.12 7.81 -4.15
C ALA A 129 13.59 6.95 -2.97
N PHE A 130 12.68 6.20 -2.33
CA PHE A 130 13.04 5.27 -1.26
C PHE A 130 13.94 4.14 -1.75
N ILE A 131 13.62 3.53 -2.89
CA ILE A 131 14.45 2.47 -3.48
C ILE A 131 15.85 3.00 -3.77
N LYS A 132 16.00 4.20 -4.32
CA LYS A 132 17.29 4.82 -4.60
C LYS A 132 18.10 5.10 -3.33
N ASN A 133 17.45 5.65 -2.29
CA ASN A 133 18.14 6.05 -1.06
C ASN A 133 18.56 4.86 -0.18
N PHE A 134 17.77 3.79 -0.17
CA PHE A 134 18.02 2.59 0.66
C PHE A 134 18.43 1.37 -0.18
N PHE A 135 18.88 1.59 -1.41
CA PHE A 135 19.42 0.53 -2.26
C PHE A 135 20.68 -0.05 -1.61
N GLY A 136 20.84 -1.38 -1.60
CA GLY A 136 21.98 -2.03 -0.95
C GLY A 136 21.86 -2.20 0.57
N VAL A 137 20.86 -1.61 1.22
CA VAL A 137 20.72 -1.66 2.69
C VAL A 137 19.59 -2.62 3.08
N PRO A 138 19.85 -3.61 3.96
CA PRO A 138 18.79 -4.44 4.52
C PRO A 138 17.91 -3.60 5.46
N LEU A 139 16.60 -3.59 5.21
CA LEU A 139 15.65 -2.84 6.05
C LEU A 139 15.25 -3.62 7.30
N PHE A 140 15.15 -4.94 7.23
CA PHE A 140 14.82 -5.75 8.41
C PHE A 140 15.72 -6.96 8.49
N GLU A 141 15.97 -7.40 9.72
CA GLU A 141 16.45 -8.74 10.02
C GLU A 141 15.33 -9.51 10.73
N VAL A 142 14.94 -10.62 10.13
CA VAL A 142 13.89 -11.49 10.64
C VAL A 142 14.46 -12.90 10.80
N PRO A 143 14.12 -13.64 11.87
CA PRO A 143 14.54 -15.02 12.04
C PRO A 143 14.25 -15.87 10.79
N ARG A 144 15.26 -16.61 10.33
CA ARG A 144 15.20 -17.50 9.13
C ARG A 144 13.95 -18.36 9.06
N VAL A 145 13.49 -18.86 10.21
CA VAL A 145 12.33 -19.75 10.34
C VAL A 145 11.03 -19.08 9.89
N LEU A 146 10.88 -17.77 10.11
CA LEU A 146 9.66 -17.04 9.75
C LEU A 146 9.58 -16.69 8.27
N VAL A 147 10.74 -16.58 7.62
CA VAL A 147 10.84 -16.07 6.24
C VAL A 147 11.04 -17.20 5.23
N TRP A 148 11.34 -18.43 5.67
CA TRP A 148 11.47 -19.55 4.77
C TRP A 148 10.08 -20.01 4.27
N PRO A 149 9.84 -20.19 2.95
CA PRO A 149 10.77 -20.13 1.81
C PRO A 149 10.86 -18.76 1.10
N LEU A 150 10.07 -17.78 1.52
CA LEU A 150 9.97 -16.44 0.91
C LEU A 150 11.25 -15.58 1.00
N GLY A 151 12.23 -15.97 1.82
CA GLY A 151 13.45 -15.20 2.08
C GLY A 151 14.24 -14.82 0.83
N ARG A 152 14.26 -15.67 -0.20
CA ARG A 152 14.90 -15.35 -1.50
C ARG A 152 14.23 -14.18 -2.21
N PHE A 153 12.91 -14.11 -2.17
CA PHE A 153 12.16 -13.02 -2.77
C PHE A 153 12.30 -11.74 -1.95
N LEU A 154 12.34 -11.85 -0.62
CA LEU A 154 12.54 -10.69 0.25
C LEU A 154 13.95 -10.10 0.18
N ALA A 155 14.93 -10.88 -0.27
CA ALA A 155 16.29 -10.40 -0.49
C ALA A 155 16.50 -9.73 -1.88
N PHE A 156 15.52 -9.72 -2.78
CA PHE A 156 15.65 -9.10 -4.11
C PHE A 156 15.94 -7.59 -4.01
N PRO A 157 16.86 -7.01 -4.82
CA PRO A 157 17.64 -7.62 -5.91
C PRO A 157 18.95 -8.29 -5.49
N HIS A 158 19.26 -8.30 -4.20
CA HIS A 158 20.55 -8.72 -3.66
C HIS A 158 20.72 -10.25 -3.60
N GLY A 159 19.65 -11.02 -3.83
CA GLY A 159 19.72 -12.48 -3.98
C GLY A 159 20.23 -13.15 -2.70
N ASN A 160 21.24 -14.02 -2.81
CA ASN A 160 21.82 -14.73 -1.66
C ASN A 160 22.87 -13.91 -0.88
N THR A 161 23.13 -12.66 -1.28
CA THR A 161 24.16 -11.82 -0.62
C THR A 161 23.70 -11.32 0.75
N PHE A 162 22.39 -11.23 0.97
CA PHE A 162 21.82 -11.02 2.28
C PHE A 162 21.62 -12.35 2.99
N GLU A 163 21.88 -12.38 4.31
CA GLU A 163 21.56 -13.56 5.09
C GLU A 163 20.08 -13.86 4.94
N PHE A 164 19.71 -15.09 4.56
CA PHE A 164 18.32 -15.52 4.49
C PHE A 164 17.60 -15.07 5.77
N GLY A 165 16.55 -14.25 5.66
CA GLY A 165 15.92 -13.59 6.83
C GLY A 165 15.99 -12.06 6.78
N GLN A 166 16.93 -11.49 6.03
CA GLN A 166 16.97 -10.06 5.75
C GLN A 166 15.97 -9.65 4.66
N ILE A 167 15.32 -8.50 4.82
CA ILE A 167 14.35 -7.94 3.86
C ILE A 167 14.94 -6.68 3.22
N ALA A 168 15.02 -6.68 1.89
CA ALA A 168 15.48 -5.55 1.10
C ALA A 168 14.38 -4.47 0.95
N VAL A 169 14.80 -3.27 0.52
CA VAL A 169 13.88 -2.14 0.30
C VAL A 169 12.79 -2.44 -0.73
N ILE A 170 13.11 -3.12 -1.84
CA ILE A 170 12.16 -3.32 -2.94
C ILE A 170 10.96 -4.17 -2.49
N PRO A 171 11.15 -5.38 -1.92
CA PRO A 171 10.03 -6.19 -1.46
C PRO A 171 9.23 -5.51 -0.35
N TRP A 172 9.89 -4.76 0.53
CA TRP A 172 9.19 -3.99 1.57
C TRP A 172 8.31 -2.88 0.99
N VAL A 173 8.81 -2.12 0.02
CA VAL A 173 8.03 -1.09 -0.69
C VAL A 173 6.83 -1.73 -1.41
N CYS A 174 7.00 -2.88 -2.06
CA CYS A 174 5.89 -3.59 -2.69
C CYS A 174 4.84 -4.06 -1.66
N LEU A 175 5.27 -4.71 -0.58
CA LEU A 175 4.39 -5.23 0.46
C LEU A 175 3.64 -4.10 1.17
N SER A 176 4.35 -3.05 1.57
CA SER A 176 3.75 -1.87 2.20
C SER A 176 2.74 -1.20 1.27
N SER A 177 3.01 -1.12 -0.03
CA SER A 177 2.09 -0.53 -1.02
C SER A 177 0.78 -1.30 -1.17
N VAL A 178 0.81 -2.63 -1.13
CA VAL A 178 -0.38 -3.47 -1.22
C VAL A 178 -1.13 -3.48 0.12
N CYS A 179 -0.38 -3.65 1.22
CA CYS A 179 -0.93 -3.71 2.57
C CYS A 179 -1.61 -2.38 2.94
N SER A 180 -1.03 -1.23 2.57
CA SER A 180 -1.61 0.08 2.87
C SER A 180 -2.99 0.28 2.25
N VAL A 181 -3.22 -0.22 1.03
CA VAL A 181 -4.54 -0.16 0.37
C VAL A 181 -5.57 -1.00 1.14
N GLN A 182 -5.20 -2.23 1.51
CA GLN A 182 -6.11 -3.11 2.25
C GLN A 182 -6.40 -2.57 3.65
N LEU A 183 -5.39 -2.09 4.36
CA LEU A 183 -5.54 -1.47 5.67
C LEU A 183 -6.43 -0.22 5.60
N THR A 184 -6.26 0.57 4.54
CA THR A 184 -7.12 1.73 4.28
C THR A 184 -8.56 1.29 4.03
N ASN A 185 -8.81 0.28 3.20
CA ASN A 185 -10.17 -0.13 2.88
C ASN A 185 -10.90 -0.80 4.05
N VAL A 186 -10.19 -1.59 4.86
CA VAL A 186 -10.77 -2.41 5.93
C VAL A 186 -10.86 -1.66 7.26
N LEU A 187 -9.83 -0.89 7.64
CA LEU A 187 -9.77 -0.24 8.95
C LEU A 187 -9.95 1.27 8.85
N LEU A 188 -9.10 1.93 8.05
CA LEU A 188 -9.03 3.38 8.03
C LEU A 188 -10.26 4.00 7.38
N GLY A 189 -10.81 3.38 6.35
CA GLY A 189 -11.95 3.85 5.58
C GLY A 189 -13.22 3.91 6.42
N PRO A 190 -13.63 2.83 7.12
CA PRO A 190 -14.72 2.88 8.08
C PRO A 190 -14.51 3.92 9.18
N PHE A 191 -13.29 4.07 9.68
CA PHE A 191 -12.98 5.07 10.70
C PHE A 191 -13.10 6.51 10.17
N ILE A 192 -12.56 6.79 8.98
CA ILE A 192 -12.68 8.08 8.29
C ILE A 192 -14.15 8.40 8.03
N LEU A 193 -14.91 7.42 7.53
CA LEU A 193 -16.35 7.58 7.30
C LEU A 193 -17.10 7.85 8.60
N MET A 194 -16.78 7.13 9.68
CA MET A 194 -17.35 7.35 11.00
C MET A 194 -17.03 8.76 11.50
N CYS A 195 -15.76 9.19 11.48
CA CYS A 195 -15.34 10.52 11.91
C CYS A 195 -15.94 11.65 11.07
N CYS A 196 -16.02 11.48 9.75
CA CYS A 196 -16.69 12.45 8.87
C CYS A 196 -18.21 12.44 9.03
N SER A 197 -18.79 11.33 9.48
CA SER A 197 -20.21 11.16 9.79
C SER A 197 -20.54 11.52 11.24
N SER A 198 -19.58 11.66 12.14
CA SER A 198 -19.79 12.25 13.47
C SER A 198 -20.10 13.75 13.39
N SER A 199 -19.79 14.40 12.27
CA SER A 199 -20.35 15.72 11.90
C SER A 199 -21.68 15.65 11.12
N LEU A 200 -22.16 14.44 10.79
CA LEU A 200 -23.37 14.17 10.00
C LEU A 200 -24.07 12.89 10.51
N VAL A 201 -24.70 12.98 11.68
CA VAL A 201 -25.48 11.93 12.38
C VAL A 201 -26.69 11.37 11.57
N VAL A 202 -26.72 11.46 10.23
CA VAL A 202 -27.94 11.17 9.45
C VAL A 202 -27.76 10.17 8.28
N PHE A 203 -26.57 9.61 8.01
CA PHE A 203 -26.42 8.65 6.88
C PHE A 203 -26.32 7.17 7.25
N GLY A 204 -26.75 6.81 8.47
CA GLY A 204 -27.00 5.42 8.83
C GLY A 204 -28.27 4.86 8.20
N ARG A 205 -28.37 4.71 6.86
CA ARG A 205 -29.48 3.94 6.24
C ARG A 205 -29.37 3.63 4.73
N ARG A 206 -28.20 3.38 4.15
CA ARG A 206 -28.16 2.93 2.73
C ARG A 206 -27.32 1.72 2.36
N ARG A 207 -26.36 1.28 3.19
CA ARG A 207 -25.54 0.09 2.87
C ARG A 207 -26.16 -1.26 3.21
N ARG A 208 -27.31 -1.30 3.89
CA ARG A 208 -28.02 -2.56 4.24
C ARG A 208 -29.08 -3.01 3.23
N ARG A 209 -29.32 -2.27 2.13
CA ARG A 209 -30.38 -2.63 1.16
C ARG A 209 -29.91 -3.34 -0.10
N ASP A 210 -28.60 -3.49 -0.32
CA ASP A 210 -28.06 -4.11 -1.54
C ASP A 210 -27.63 -5.58 -1.34
N LEU A 211 -27.97 -6.22 -0.20
CA LEU A 211 -27.67 -7.64 0.08
C LEU A 211 -28.93 -8.51 0.20
N THR A 212 -30.10 -7.95 -0.09
CA THR A 212 -31.34 -8.71 -0.22
C THR A 212 -32.07 -8.20 -1.45
N LEU A 213 -31.78 -8.81 -2.59
CA LEU A 213 -32.69 -9.12 -3.70
C LEU A 213 -31.92 -9.95 -4.74
#